data_AF-A0A920R8H1-F1
#
_entry.id   AF-A0A920R8H1-F1
#
_cell.length_a   1.000
_cell.length_b   1.000
_cell.length_c   1.000
_cell.angle_alpha   90.00
_cell.angle_beta   90.00
_cell.angle_gamma   90.00
#
_symmetry.space_group_name_H-M   'P 1'
#
loop_
_entity.id
_entity.type
_entity.pdbx_description
1 polymer ?
#
loop_
_entity_poly.entity_id
_entity_poly.type
_entity_poly.pdbx_seq_one_letter_code
_entity_poly.pdbx_strand_id
1 'polypeptide(L)'
;MITQGFEFLAVIFGLCGILVWLEARYRSAFFRWFPSIVLVMFASMALYTVGLWQLTEQVREARESLRDNLIPAMLFLMSLKFNLVIIRKLGIRLIALFLASTFSIMLGFIFTQQLMREFLGDETPLTFATMSAGWTGRNTELRSR
;
A
#
# COMPACT_ATOMS: atom_id res chain seq x y z
N MET A 1 -15.58 10.71 19.04
CA MET A 1 -14.27 11.15 18.50
C MET A 1 -13.20 10.31 19.15
N ILE A 2 -12.69 9.31 18.43
CA ILE A 2 -11.61 8.46 18.94
C ILE A 2 -10.30 9.22 18.73
N THR A 3 -9.66 9.63 19.82
CA THR A 3 -8.40 10.39 19.80
C THR A 3 -7.19 9.53 20.14
N GLN A 4 -7.39 8.43 20.86
CA GLN A 4 -6.35 7.54 21.35
C GLN A 4 -5.90 6.52 20.28
N GLY A 5 -4.60 6.33 20.13
CA GLY A 5 -4.01 5.35 19.21
C GLY A 5 -4.40 3.90 19.50
N PHE A 6 -4.71 3.56 20.76
CA PHE A 6 -5.12 2.20 21.15
C PHE A 6 -6.54 1.85 20.68
N GLU A 7 -7.51 2.72 21.00
CA GLU A 7 -8.88 2.65 20.47
C GLU A 7 -8.86 2.55 18.95
N PHE A 8 -7.91 3.28 18.33
CA PHE A 8 -7.73 3.25 16.91
C PHE A 8 -7.43 1.82 16.39
N LEU A 9 -6.45 1.18 17.02
CA LEU A 9 -6.03 -0.16 16.65
C LEU A 9 -7.10 -1.21 16.93
N ALA A 10 -7.80 -1.11 18.06
CA ALA A 10 -8.84 -2.06 18.44
C ALA A 10 -9.92 -2.20 17.37
N VAL A 11 -10.38 -1.09 16.78
CA VAL A 11 -11.46 -1.14 15.78
C VAL A 11 -10.93 -1.53 14.41
N ILE A 12 -9.69 -1.17 14.04
CA ILE A 12 -9.10 -1.70 12.81
C ILE A 12 -8.91 -3.21 12.90
N PHE A 13 -8.35 -3.71 14.00
CA PHE A 13 -8.21 -5.16 14.21
C PHE A 13 -9.58 -5.85 14.28
N GLY A 14 -10.57 -5.23 14.92
CA GLY A 14 -11.95 -5.73 14.96
C GLY A 14 -12.59 -5.78 13.57
N LEU A 15 -12.42 -4.74 12.76
CA LEU A 15 -12.94 -4.69 11.40
C LEU A 15 -12.25 -5.70 10.49
N CYS A 16 -10.91 -5.80 10.56
CA CYS A 16 -10.15 -6.83 9.86
C CYS A 16 -10.63 -8.23 10.26
N GLY A 17 -10.83 -8.47 11.56
CA GLY A 17 -11.33 -9.74 12.09
C GLY A 17 -12.72 -10.09 11.57
N ILE A 18 -13.66 -9.14 11.59
CA ILE A 18 -15.02 -9.33 11.07
C ILE A 18 -14.99 -9.62 9.57
N LEU A 19 -14.21 -8.87 8.79
CA LEU A 19 -14.13 -9.07 7.34
C LEU A 19 -13.49 -10.40 6.96
N VAL A 20 -12.38 -10.78 7.62
CA VAL A 20 -11.71 -12.07 7.39
C VAL A 20 -12.61 -13.23 7.82
N TRP A 21 -13.34 -13.07 8.93
CA TRP A 21 -14.34 -14.05 9.35
C TRP A 21 -15.49 -14.16 8.34
N LEU A 22 -15.96 -13.02 7.79
CA LEU A 22 -16.99 -13.01 6.76
C LEU A 22 -16.52 -13.72 5.48
N GLU A 23 -15.28 -13.48 5.05
CA GLU A 23 -14.67 -14.15 3.89
C GLU A 23 -14.53 -15.66 4.13
N ALA A 24 -14.06 -16.06 5.31
CA ALA A 24 -13.94 -17.46 5.67
C ALA A 24 -15.30 -18.17 5.70
N ARG A 25 -16.37 -17.46 6.10
CA ARG A 25 -17.73 -18.01 6.18
C ARG A 25 -18.45 -18.02 4.84
N TYR A 26 -18.28 -16.98 4.03
CA TYR A 26 -18.91 -16.77 2.73
C TYR A 26 -17.86 -16.84 1.62
N ARG A 27 -17.51 -18.07 1.22
CA ARG A 27 -16.65 -18.32 0.05
C ARG A 27 -17.40 -18.12 -1.27
N SER A 28 -18.09 -16.99 -1.41
CA SER A 28 -18.89 -16.64 -2.58
C SER A 28 -18.00 -16.09 -3.70
N ALA A 29 -18.50 -16.11 -4.95
CA ALA A 29 -17.79 -15.59 -6.12
C ALA A 29 -17.39 -14.11 -5.99
N PHE A 30 -18.07 -13.36 -5.12
CA PHE A 30 -17.79 -11.96 -4.82
C PHE A 30 -16.44 -11.75 -4.13
N PHE A 31 -16.09 -12.58 -3.14
CA PHE A 31 -14.79 -12.52 -2.45
C PHE A 31 -13.61 -12.99 -3.31
N ARG A 32 -13.88 -13.72 -4.40
CA ARG A 32 -12.87 -14.06 -5.40
C ARG A 32 -12.49 -12.87 -6.28
N TRP A 33 -13.43 -11.93 -6.48
CA TRP A 33 -13.18 -10.70 -7.24
C TRP A 33 -12.64 -9.58 -6.35
N PHE A 34 -13.18 -9.42 -5.14
CA PHE A 34 -12.73 -8.46 -4.14
C PHE A 34 -12.05 -9.18 -2.97
N PRO A 35 -10.71 -9.30 -2.97
CA PRO A 35 -10.02 -9.89 -1.84
C PRO A 35 -10.23 -9.01 -0.60
N SER A 36 -10.33 -9.64 0.58
CA SER A 36 -10.70 -8.92 1.83
C SER A 36 -9.82 -7.72 2.15
N ILE A 37 -8.54 -7.76 1.76
CA ILE A 37 -7.63 -6.62 1.95
C ILE A 37 -8.14 -5.34 1.28
N VAL A 38 -8.77 -5.46 0.10
CA VAL A 38 -9.35 -4.33 -0.63
C VAL A 38 -10.59 -3.82 0.08
N LEU A 39 -11.44 -4.72 0.59
CA LEU A 39 -12.63 -4.36 1.34
C LEU A 39 -12.28 -3.68 2.67
N VAL A 40 -11.22 -4.13 3.36
CA VAL A 40 -10.70 -3.45 4.57
C VAL A 40 -10.26 -2.02 4.22
N MET A 41 -9.60 -1.82 3.08
CA MET A 41 -9.18 -0.49 2.63
C MET A 41 -10.39 0.42 2.37
N PHE A 42 -11.38 -0.06 1.62
CA PHE A 42 -12.61 0.70 1.35
C PHE A 42 -13.42 0.98 2.63
N ALA A 43 -13.56 -0.01 3.50
CA ALA A 43 -14.29 0.15 4.76
C ALA A 43 -13.58 1.15 5.68
N SER A 44 -12.24 1.11 5.76
CA SER A 44 -11.44 2.09 6.50
C SER A 44 -11.63 3.50 5.95
N MET A 45 -11.70 3.64 4.62
CA MET A 45 -11.93 4.93 3.96
C MET A 45 -13.36 5.45 4.19
N ALA A 46 -14.37 4.58 4.14
CA ALA A 46 -15.76 4.93 4.44
C ALA A 46 -15.93 5.36 5.91
N LEU A 47 -15.31 4.64 6.86
CA LEU A 47 -15.31 4.99 8.28
C LEU A 47 -14.64 6.33 8.55
N TYR A 48 -13.59 6.66 7.80
CA TYR A 48 -12.97 7.98 7.82
C TYR A 48 -13.93 9.07 7.31
N THR A 49 -14.64 8.83 6.20
CA THR A 49 -15.64 9.78 5.65
C THR A 49 -16.84 10.01 6.59
N VAL A 50 -17.26 9.00 7.34
CA VAL A 50 -18.35 9.10 8.33
C VAL A 50 -17.90 9.87 9.60
N GLY A 51 -16.63 10.27 9.70
CA GLY A 51 -16.11 11.08 10.80
C GLY A 51 -15.98 10.30 12.12
N LEU A 52 -16.03 8.97 12.04
CA LEU A 52 -15.92 8.07 13.19
C LEU A 52 -14.48 8.13 13.77
N TRP A 53 -13.51 8.66 12.98
CA TRP A 53 -12.07 8.72 13.22
C TRP A 53 -11.48 10.01 12.66
N GLN A 54 -10.65 10.73 13.43
CA GLN A 54 -9.83 11.83 12.92
C GLN A 54 -8.38 11.36 12.78
N LEU A 55 -7.69 11.85 11.75
CA LEU A 55 -6.25 11.66 11.56
C LEU A 55 -5.50 12.58 12.55
N THR A 56 -5.67 12.30 13.85
CA THR A 56 -4.95 12.99 14.92
C THR A 56 -3.50 12.49 14.96
N GLU A 57 -2.57 13.34 15.43
CA GLU A 57 -1.14 13.02 15.52
C GLU A 57 -0.87 11.67 16.22
N GLN A 58 -1.64 11.37 17.28
CA GLN A 58 -1.56 10.13 18.06
C GLN A 58 -1.95 8.87 17.27
N VAL A 59 -2.86 8.99 16.30
CA VAL A 59 -3.26 7.89 15.41
C VAL A 59 -2.20 7.66 14.35
N ARG A 60 -1.58 8.73 13.84
CA ARG A 60 -0.47 8.64 12.90
C ARG A 60 0.74 7.99 13.56
N GLU A 61 1.11 8.44 14.75
CA GLU A 61 2.23 7.90 15.53
C GLU A 61 2.03 6.41 15.86
N ALA A 62 0.83 6.01 16.26
CA ALA A 62 0.52 4.59 16.51
C ALA A 62 0.62 3.73 15.23
N ARG A 63 0.18 4.24 14.08
CA ARG A 63 0.33 3.54 12.78
C ARG A 63 1.78 3.44 12.34
N GLU A 64 2.54 4.52 12.45
CA GLU A 64 3.96 4.56 12.09
C GLU A 64 4.77 3.62 12.97
N SER A 65 4.58 3.66 14.29
CA SER A 65 5.24 2.76 15.22
C SER A 65 4.95 1.29 14.91
N LEU A 66 3.70 0.94 14.59
CA LEU A 66 3.38 -0.42 14.16
C LEU A 66 4.01 -0.78 12.83
N ARG A 67 3.92 0.09 11.83
CA ARG A 67 4.51 -0.12 10.51
C ARG A 67 6.02 -0.38 10.63
N ASP A 68 6.70 0.45 11.39
CA ASP A 68 8.16 0.44 11.49
C ASP A 68 8.69 -0.73 12.32
N ASN A 69 7.86 -1.31 13.20
CA ASN A 69 8.20 -2.54 13.92
C ASN A 69 7.75 -3.81 13.18
N LEU A 70 6.54 -3.84 12.62
CA LEU A 70 5.97 -5.04 12.00
C LEU A 70 6.55 -5.31 10.61
N ILE A 71 6.81 -4.30 9.78
CA ILE A 71 7.36 -4.52 8.43
C ILE A 71 8.73 -5.22 8.50
N PRO A 72 9.71 -4.73 9.29
CA PRO A 72 11.00 -5.41 9.41
C PRO A 72 10.88 -6.81 10.00
N ALA A 73 10.00 -6.99 11.01
CA ALA A 73 9.75 -8.31 11.58
C ALA A 73 9.20 -9.29 10.54
N MET A 74 8.24 -8.86 9.71
CA MET A 74 7.69 -9.66 8.62
C MET A 74 8.76 -9.99 7.56
N LEU A 75 9.59 -9.02 7.18
CA LEU A 75 10.71 -9.25 6.26
C LEU A 75 11.71 -10.26 6.81
N PHE A 76 12.01 -10.20 8.12
CA PHE A 76 12.86 -11.17 8.78
C PHE A 76 12.25 -12.58 8.76
N LEU A 77 10.96 -12.71 9.05
CA LEU A 77 10.24 -13.99 8.98
C LEU A 77 10.20 -14.55 7.56
N MET A 78 10.03 -13.71 6.55
CA MET A 78 10.12 -14.12 5.14
C MET A 78 11.55 -14.55 4.79
N SER A 79 12.56 -13.85 5.31
CA SER A 79 13.98 -14.18 5.14
C SER A 79 14.34 -15.58 5.65
N LEU A 80 13.81 -15.97 6.80
CA LEU A 80 14.00 -17.32 7.36
C LEU A 80 13.49 -18.43 6.45
N LYS A 81 12.46 -18.16 5.63
CA LYS A 81 11.90 -19.12 4.67
C LYS A 81 12.57 -19.06 3.29
N PHE A 82 13.46 -18.08 3.05
CA PHE A 82 14.12 -17.94 1.76
C PHE A 82 15.26 -18.94 1.59
N ASN A 83 15.24 -19.68 0.48
CA ASN A 83 16.33 -20.56 0.07
C ASN A 83 17.28 -19.82 -0.88
N LEU A 84 18.51 -19.55 -0.41
CA LEU A 84 19.54 -18.82 -1.17
C LEU A 84 19.96 -19.52 -2.47
N VAL A 85 19.86 -20.86 -2.55
CA VAL A 85 20.22 -21.62 -3.76
C VAL A 85 19.25 -21.33 -4.90
N ILE A 86 17.96 -21.17 -4.59
CA ILE A 86 16.91 -20.83 -5.56
C ILE A 86 17.11 -19.39 -6.03
N ILE A 87 17.38 -18.47 -5.10
CA ILE A 87 17.63 -17.05 -5.40
C ILE A 87 18.83 -16.90 -6.33
N ARG A 88 19.95 -17.60 -6.08
CA ARG A 88 21.12 -17.53 -6.95
C ARG A 88 20.82 -17.97 -8.38
N LYS A 89 19.99 -19.02 -8.55
CA LYS A 89 19.59 -19.53 -9.88
C LYS A 89 18.59 -18.61 -10.59
N LEU A 90 17.76 -17.88 -9.85
CA LEU A 90 16.77 -16.95 -10.39
C LEU A 90 17.25 -15.49 -10.48
N GLY A 91 18.36 -15.14 -9.83
CA GLY A 91 18.76 -13.75 -9.56
C GLY A 91 18.82 -12.88 -10.81
N ILE A 92 19.51 -13.33 -11.87
CA ILE A 92 19.63 -12.55 -13.12
C ILE A 92 18.28 -12.34 -13.81
N ARG A 93 17.39 -13.36 -13.77
CA ARG A 93 16.05 -13.27 -14.37
C ARG A 93 15.17 -12.32 -13.58
N LEU A 94 15.26 -12.36 -12.25
CA LEU A 94 14.48 -11.51 -11.36
C LEU A 94 14.89 -10.03 -11.49
N ILE A 95 16.20 -9.75 -11.55
CA ILE A 95 16.74 -8.41 -11.78
C ILE A 95 16.31 -7.88 -13.14
N ALA A 96 16.43 -8.69 -14.20
CA ALA A 96 15.98 -8.30 -15.54
C ALA A 96 14.47 -8.00 -15.59
N LEU A 97 13.65 -8.82 -14.93
CA LEU A 97 12.20 -8.59 -14.85
C LEU A 97 11.86 -7.32 -14.07
N PHE A 98 12.57 -7.06 -12.97
CA PHE A 98 12.41 -5.86 -12.16
C PHE A 98 12.76 -4.60 -12.94
N LEU A 99 13.90 -4.60 -13.65
CA LEU A 99 14.28 -3.49 -14.53
C LEU A 99 13.26 -3.31 -15.66
N ALA A 100 12.87 -4.39 -16.36
CA ALA A 100 11.89 -4.33 -17.44
C ALA A 100 10.54 -3.77 -16.96
N SER A 101 10.06 -4.22 -15.80
CA SER A 101 8.83 -3.70 -15.18
C SER A 101 8.98 -2.22 -14.82
N THR A 102 10.11 -1.81 -14.24
CA THR A 102 10.39 -0.42 -13.88
C THR A 102 10.37 0.47 -15.13
N PHE A 103 11.06 0.08 -16.19
CA PHE A 103 11.07 0.79 -17.47
C PHE A 103 9.66 0.87 -18.09
N SER A 104 8.89 -0.22 -18.04
CA SER A 104 7.51 -0.24 -18.54
C SER A 104 6.62 0.76 -17.80
N ILE A 105 6.74 0.84 -16.47
CA ILE A 105 5.98 1.79 -15.65
C ILE A 105 6.39 3.23 -15.98
N MET A 106 7.70 3.51 -16.07
CA MET A 106 8.20 4.85 -16.41
C MET A 106 7.68 5.31 -17.76
N LEU A 107 7.73 4.46 -18.79
CA LEU A 107 7.18 4.77 -20.11
C LEU A 107 5.67 5.01 -20.05
N GLY A 108 4.91 4.17 -19.33
CA GLY A 108 3.48 4.34 -19.15
C GLY A 108 3.10 5.71 -18.57
N PHE A 109 3.83 6.18 -17.55
CA PHE A 109 3.63 7.51 -16.98
C PHE A 109 3.99 8.64 -17.96
N ILE A 110 5.07 8.50 -18.74
CA ILE A 110 5.44 9.50 -19.77
C ILE A 110 4.35 9.59 -20.85
N PHE A 111 3.87 8.46 -21.35
CA PHE A 111 2.79 8.43 -22.36
C PHE A 111 1.49 9.03 -21.82
N THR A 112 1.10 8.67 -20.59
CA THR A 112 -0.12 9.20 -19.96
C THR A 112 -0.02 10.72 -19.76
N GLN A 113 1.14 11.20 -19.30
CA GLN A 113 1.38 12.63 -19.14
C GLN A 113 1.30 13.36 -20.49
N GLN A 114 1.89 12.82 -21.57
CA GLN A 114 1.82 13.46 -22.87
C GLN A 114 0.40 13.51 -23.43
N LEU A 115 -0.39 12.45 -23.24
CA LEU A 115 -1.77 12.38 -23.74
C LEU A 115 -2.73 13.30 -22.97
N MET A 116 -2.53 13.44 -21.66
CA MET A 116 -3.40 14.27 -20.81
C MET A 116 -2.83 15.67 -20.52
N ARG A 117 -1.75 16.09 -21.20
CA ARG A 117 -1.09 17.40 -20.99
C ARG A 117 -2.03 18.60 -21.14
N GLU A 118 -3.01 18.54 -22.04
CA GLU A 118 -3.98 19.63 -22.22
C GLU A 118 -5.01 19.72 -21.09
N PHE A 119 -5.23 18.64 -20.34
CA PHE A 119 -6.23 18.57 -19.27
C PHE A 119 -5.64 18.78 -17.87
N LEU A 120 -4.31 18.77 -17.75
CA LEU A 120 -3.58 18.71 -16.49
C LEU A 120 -2.54 19.85 -16.42
N GLY A 121 -2.71 20.78 -15.46
CA GLY A 121 -1.87 21.97 -15.28
C GLY A 121 -0.40 21.70 -14.94
N ASP A 122 0.41 22.76 -14.83
CA ASP A 122 1.89 22.69 -14.81
C ASP A 122 2.54 21.84 -13.68
N GLU A 123 1.84 21.54 -12.57
CA GLU A 123 2.35 20.71 -11.45
C GLU A 123 2.28 19.19 -11.70
N THR A 124 1.70 18.78 -12.82
CA THR A 124 1.45 17.39 -13.21
C THR A 124 2.69 16.48 -13.31
N PRO A 125 3.83 16.90 -13.90
CA PRO A 125 5.01 16.04 -13.97
C PRO A 125 5.55 15.65 -12.60
N LEU A 126 5.45 16.54 -11.61
CA LEU A 126 5.96 16.28 -10.26
C LEU A 126 5.10 15.22 -9.55
N THR A 127 3.78 15.29 -9.73
CA THR A 127 2.83 14.31 -9.15
C THR A 127 2.98 12.92 -9.77
N PHE A 128 3.22 12.83 -11.08
CA PHE A 128 3.51 11.55 -11.72
C PHE A 128 4.90 11.00 -11.35
N ALA A 129 5.87 11.89 -11.14
CA ALA A 129 7.20 11.50 -10.65
C ALA A 129 7.14 10.94 -9.21
N THR A 130 6.34 11.54 -8.32
CA THR A 130 6.14 11.01 -6.96
C THR A 130 5.38 9.69 -6.96
N MET A 131 4.34 9.56 -7.79
CA MET A 131 3.60 8.30 -7.92
C MET A 131 4.50 7.17 -8.44
N SER A 132 5.22 7.38 -9.55
CA SER A 132 6.11 6.36 -10.10
C SER A 132 7.25 5.95 -9.14
N ALA A 133 7.74 6.89 -8.33
CA ALA A 133 8.68 6.60 -7.25
C ALA A 133 8.09 5.66 -6.18
N GLY A 134 6.82 5.88 -5.78
CA GLY A 134 6.10 5.00 -4.86
C GLY A 134 6.01 3.56 -5.33
N TRP A 135 5.73 3.35 -6.62
CA TRP A 135 5.63 2.00 -7.23
C TRP A 135 6.98 1.30 -7.40
N THR A 136 8.08 2.05 -7.45
CA THR A 136 9.45 1.50 -7.57
C THR A 136 10.13 1.28 -6.22
N GLY A 137 9.40 1.48 -5.12
CA GLY A 137 9.87 1.21 -3.75
C GLY A 137 10.48 2.42 -3.03
N ARG A 138 10.34 3.63 -3.58
CA ARG A 138 10.75 4.87 -2.91
C ARG A 138 9.55 5.62 -2.34
N ASN A 139 9.62 5.96 -1.06
CA ASN A 139 8.77 7.01 -0.50
C ASN A 139 9.38 8.37 -0.88
N THR A 140 8.83 9.04 -1.90
CA THR A 140 9.22 10.41 -2.23
C THR A 140 8.26 11.40 -1.61
N GLU A 141 8.64 11.90 -0.45
CA GLU A 141 8.08 13.10 0.14
C GLU A 141 8.71 14.31 -0.56
N LEU A 142 8.33 14.55 -1.83
CA LEU A 142 8.85 15.67 -2.63
C LEU A 142 8.09 16.99 -2.40
N ARG A 143 7.36 17.12 -1.29
CA ARG A 143 6.67 18.37 -0.92
C ARG A 143 6.70 18.58 0.59
N SER A 144 7.87 18.88 1.13
CA SER A 144 8.02 19.58 2.41
C SER A 144 9.24 20.50 2.42
N ARG A 145 9.39 21.34 1.39
CA ARG A 145 9.99 22.68 1.48
C ARG A 145 9.34 23.58 0.45
#